data_AF-A0A3B6BZP0-F1
#
_entry.id   AF-A0A3B6BZP0-F1
#
_cell.length_a   1.000
_cell.length_b   1.000
_cell.length_c   1.000
_cell.angle_alpha   90.00
_cell.angle_beta   90.00
_cell.angle_gamma   90.00
#
_symmetry.space_group_name_H-M   'P 1'
#
loop_
_entity.id
_entity.type
_entity.pdbx_description
1 polymer ?
#
loop_
_entity_poly.entity_id
_entity_poly.type
_entity_poly.pdbx_seq_one_letter_code
_entity_poly.pdbx_strand_id
1 'polypeptide(L)'
;MAPPMVLLDREIEFRPDPDLRGFWGDRGPQTRDAMTMSDQVMEYLRTFKARAVVHDPPKPSFLDILVPPLSDPLPPPYMGLDSGRISSTDKNLVALYAGGYRPGSSLPGGYLIYDACNDSLSVIPRLPDDDSQKALGHQSAVVMCDSQGQGDGYLLAELVVPGLSRAEVWLWKSSASEWALLSGSHPLPSRSSSFSVDSCFSYRGSTLCWVDLFQGILLCHLNQDYCNSKFSFIHLPPDCPTYDVDNPDYPDSARSEESRSVACVCDHIKLIALDECGLELIVWTQSPQLSGWTRTSKYNVEQIWANVNYMSAGLTKLALSLPVLSIHQDDVVFLVVNDDLVVDRRLVREIQYLLRVDMKNNHVQVYPQPTWSIYSQLLASEFSVYRRQDHPREIEASEFGKKWKEDEDLRCW
;
A
#
# COMPACT_ATOMS: atom_id res chain seq x y z
N MET A 1 -3.84 -4.48 24.36
CA MET A 1 -3.66 -3.21 23.63
C MET A 1 -3.39 -3.54 22.16
N ALA A 2 -3.87 -2.74 21.22
CA ALA A 2 -3.53 -2.90 19.80
C ALA A 2 -2.02 -2.65 19.60
N PRO A 3 -1.37 -3.31 18.63
CA PRO A 3 0.02 -3.01 18.30
C PRO A 3 0.16 -1.54 17.90
N PRO A 4 1.28 -0.88 18.26
CA PRO A 4 1.51 0.52 17.91
C PRO A 4 1.62 0.72 16.38
N MET A 5 2.08 -0.30 15.66
CA MET A 5 2.13 -0.33 14.20
C MET A 5 1.91 -1.76 13.71
N VAL A 6 1.37 -1.88 12.50
CA VAL A 6 1.19 -3.14 11.77
C VAL A 6 1.90 -3.08 10.42
N LEU A 7 2.21 -4.26 9.87
CA LEU A 7 2.58 -4.42 8.47
C LEU A 7 1.35 -4.86 7.70
N LEU A 8 0.81 -3.99 6.86
CA LEU A 8 -0.41 -4.22 6.13
C LEU A 8 -0.11 -4.73 4.71
N ASP A 9 -0.77 -5.81 4.31
CA ASP A 9 -0.74 -6.24 2.91
C ASP A 9 -1.47 -5.22 2.03
N ARG A 10 -0.87 -4.89 0.89
CA ARG A 10 -1.44 -3.92 -0.05
C ARG A 10 -2.49 -4.54 -0.95
N GLU A 11 -2.39 -5.83 -1.23
CA GLU A 11 -3.39 -6.52 -2.04
C GLU A 11 -4.55 -6.95 -1.15
N ILE A 12 -5.75 -6.58 -1.55
CA ILE A 12 -6.98 -6.87 -0.82
C ILE A 12 -7.83 -7.78 -1.69
N GLU A 13 -8.20 -8.94 -1.15
CA GLU A 13 -9.23 -9.79 -1.74
C GLU A 13 -10.59 -9.45 -1.15
N PHE A 14 -11.62 -9.41 -2.00
CA PHE A 14 -12.98 -9.19 -1.55
C PHE A 14 -13.63 -10.53 -1.21
N ARG A 15 -14.25 -10.62 -0.03
CA ARG A 15 -14.86 -11.85 0.47
C ARG A 15 -16.37 -11.71 0.55
N PRO A 16 -17.13 -12.70 0.04
CA PRO A 16 -18.58 -12.68 0.18
C PRO A 16 -18.97 -12.82 1.66
N ASP A 17 -19.91 -12.01 2.11
CA ASP A 17 -20.49 -12.05 3.44
C ASP A 17 -22.00 -12.34 3.33
N PRO A 18 -22.48 -13.51 3.82
CA PRO A 18 -23.89 -13.89 3.69
C PRO A 18 -24.85 -12.95 4.41
N ASP A 19 -24.38 -12.16 5.38
CA ASP A 19 -25.21 -11.21 6.13
C ASP A 19 -25.44 -9.90 5.38
N LEU A 20 -24.69 -9.65 4.30
CA LEU A 20 -24.92 -8.53 3.41
C LEU A 20 -26.03 -8.87 2.42
N ARG A 21 -27.01 -7.98 2.29
CA ARG A 21 -28.10 -8.17 1.32
C ARG A 21 -27.56 -8.09 -0.11
N GLY A 22 -27.92 -9.07 -0.94
CA GLY A 22 -27.63 -9.07 -2.37
C GLY A 22 -28.08 -7.76 -3.01
N PHE A 23 -27.12 -7.02 -3.56
CA PHE A 23 -27.36 -5.75 -4.24
C PHE A 23 -28.10 -5.97 -5.56
N TRP A 24 -27.74 -7.05 -6.26
CA TRP A 24 -28.42 -7.58 -7.43
C TRP A 24 -29.39 -8.67 -6.95
N GLY A 25 -30.67 -8.33 -6.74
CA GLY A 25 -31.69 -9.37 -6.46
C GLY A 25 -31.89 -10.28 -7.68
N ASP A 26 -32.89 -11.18 -7.61
CA ASP A 26 -33.24 -12.19 -8.66
C ASP A 26 -33.47 -11.63 -10.09
N ARG A 27 -33.49 -10.31 -10.27
CA ARG A 27 -33.76 -9.62 -11.55
C ARG A 27 -32.51 -9.08 -12.25
N GLY A 28 -31.33 -9.24 -11.66
CA GLY A 28 -30.07 -8.80 -12.25
C GLY A 28 -29.97 -7.29 -12.56
N PRO A 29 -28.89 -6.85 -13.21
CA PRO A 29 -28.60 -5.45 -13.52
C PRO A 29 -29.53 -4.80 -14.56
N GLN A 30 -30.34 -5.60 -15.27
CA GLN A 30 -31.09 -5.17 -16.46
C GLN A 30 -32.38 -4.41 -16.18
N THR A 31 -32.73 -4.12 -14.91
CA THR A 31 -33.99 -3.42 -14.57
C THR A 31 -33.79 -2.04 -13.92
N ARG A 32 -32.55 -1.54 -13.86
CA ARG A 32 -32.24 -0.17 -13.38
C ARG A 32 -31.98 0.79 -14.55
N ASP A 33 -32.91 0.83 -15.51
CA ASP A 33 -32.83 1.53 -16.81
C ASP A 33 -32.58 3.06 -16.74
N ALA A 34 -32.55 3.68 -15.55
CA ALA A 34 -32.33 5.11 -15.36
C ALA A 34 -30.93 5.49 -14.83
N MET A 35 -30.11 4.53 -14.37
CA MET A 35 -28.81 4.83 -13.74
C MET A 35 -27.64 4.55 -14.68
N THR A 36 -26.64 5.44 -14.69
CA THR A 36 -25.40 5.19 -15.43
C THR A 36 -24.64 4.01 -14.79
N MET A 37 -23.78 3.34 -15.56
CA MET A 37 -22.95 2.25 -15.02
C MET A 37 -22.09 2.70 -13.84
N SER A 38 -21.57 3.94 -13.89
CA SER A 38 -20.81 4.54 -12.79
C SER A 38 -21.64 4.64 -11.51
N ASP A 39 -22.89 5.10 -11.62
CA ASP A 39 -23.80 5.19 -10.46
C ASP A 39 -24.09 3.81 -9.85
N GLN A 40 -24.26 2.80 -10.70
CA GLN A 40 -24.47 1.41 -10.25
C GLN A 40 -23.25 0.85 -9.53
N VAL A 41 -22.04 1.11 -10.02
CA VAL A 41 -20.78 0.74 -9.34
C VAL A 41 -20.71 1.42 -7.98
N MET A 42 -20.97 2.72 -7.90
CA MET A 42 -20.89 3.47 -6.65
C MET A 42 -21.90 2.99 -5.61
N GLU A 43 -23.13 2.71 -6.02
CA GLU A 43 -24.15 2.10 -5.16
C GLU A 43 -23.74 0.69 -4.69
N TYR A 44 -23.10 -0.11 -5.54
CA TYR A 44 -22.59 -1.42 -5.15
C TYR A 44 -21.46 -1.31 -4.12
N LEU A 45 -20.46 -0.46 -4.36
CA LEU A 45 -19.36 -0.22 -3.41
C LEU A 45 -19.87 0.26 -2.04
N ARG A 46 -20.98 1.01 -1.98
CA ARG A 46 -21.60 1.45 -0.71
C ARG A 46 -22.18 0.32 0.13
N THR A 47 -22.38 -0.86 -0.45
CA THR A 47 -22.83 -2.03 0.30
C THR A 47 -21.69 -2.74 1.04
N PHE A 48 -20.43 -2.40 0.73
CA PHE A 48 -19.28 -3.09 1.26
C PHE A 48 -19.07 -2.74 2.73
N LYS A 49 -18.51 -3.70 3.46
CA LYS A 49 -17.97 -3.48 4.81
C LYS A 49 -16.50 -3.81 4.82
N ALA A 50 -15.78 -3.29 5.82
CA ALA A 50 -14.39 -3.65 6.03
C ALA A 50 -14.26 -4.42 7.33
N ARG A 51 -13.29 -5.34 7.38
CA ARG A 51 -12.90 -6.04 8.59
C ARG A 51 -11.39 -6.11 8.69
N ALA A 52 -10.83 -5.35 9.63
CA ALA A 52 -9.40 -5.37 9.90
C ALA A 52 -9.00 -6.55 10.79
N VAL A 53 -8.06 -7.36 10.31
CA VAL A 53 -7.38 -8.43 11.05
C VAL A 53 -5.99 -7.95 11.44
N VAL A 54 -5.79 -7.72 12.74
CA VAL A 54 -4.61 -7.05 13.28
C VAL A 54 -3.68 -8.06 13.95
N HIS A 55 -2.42 -8.02 13.58
CA HIS A 55 -1.36 -8.87 14.11
C HIS A 55 -0.16 -8.03 14.54
N ASP A 56 0.56 -8.50 15.57
CA ASP A 56 1.80 -7.87 16.01
C ASP A 56 2.90 -8.11 14.95
N PRO A 57 3.62 -7.04 14.53
CA PRO A 57 4.74 -7.20 13.63
C PRO A 57 5.79 -8.17 14.19
N PRO A 58 6.40 -8.97 13.32
CA PRO A 58 6.32 -8.85 11.87
C PRO A 58 5.19 -9.64 11.22
N LYS A 59 4.32 -10.35 11.94
CA LYS A 59 3.22 -11.06 11.27
C LYS A 59 2.35 -10.04 10.50
N PRO A 60 2.08 -10.23 9.19
CA PRO A 60 1.29 -9.28 8.42
C PRO A 60 -0.14 -9.18 8.95
N SER A 61 -0.69 -7.97 8.91
CA SER A 61 -2.10 -7.65 9.15
C SER A 61 -2.83 -7.50 7.81
N PHE A 62 -4.15 -7.62 7.86
CA PHE A 62 -5.00 -7.63 6.66
C PHE A 62 -6.21 -6.72 6.83
N LEU A 63 -6.69 -6.21 5.71
CA LEU A 63 -7.99 -5.55 5.62
C LEU A 63 -8.86 -6.37 4.67
N ASP A 64 -9.80 -7.14 5.22
CA ASP A 64 -10.78 -7.84 4.41
C ASP A 64 -11.87 -6.84 4.00
N ILE A 65 -12.26 -6.85 2.73
CA ILE A 65 -13.47 -6.14 2.27
C ILE A 65 -14.57 -7.18 2.06
N LEU A 66 -15.64 -7.02 2.83
CA LEU A 66 -16.81 -7.89 2.82
C LEU A 66 -17.81 -7.34 1.81
N VAL A 67 -18.21 -8.17 0.85
CA VAL A 67 -19.10 -7.81 -0.25
C VAL A 67 -20.37 -8.66 -0.22
N PRO A 68 -21.51 -8.17 -0.75
CA PRO A 68 -22.71 -8.99 -0.86
C PRO A 68 -22.45 -10.32 -1.57
N PRO A 69 -23.11 -11.42 -1.14
CA PRO A 69 -22.97 -12.70 -1.79
C PRO A 69 -23.54 -12.59 -3.20
N LEU A 70 -22.77 -13.06 -4.17
CA LEU A 70 -23.17 -13.09 -5.57
C LEU A 70 -23.98 -14.37 -5.80
N SER A 71 -25.30 -14.25 -5.99
CA SER A 71 -26.15 -15.36 -6.43
C SER A 71 -25.89 -15.75 -7.90
N ASP A 72 -25.38 -14.80 -8.71
CA ASP A 72 -24.92 -14.98 -10.08
C ASP A 72 -23.60 -14.20 -10.26
N PRO A 73 -22.68 -14.62 -11.15
CA PRO A 73 -21.49 -13.85 -11.47
C PRO A 73 -21.88 -12.43 -11.91
N LEU A 74 -21.13 -11.44 -11.43
CA LEU A 74 -21.27 -10.05 -11.87
C LEU A 74 -21.27 -10.03 -13.41
N PRO A 75 -22.23 -9.35 -14.06
CA PRO A 75 -22.27 -9.35 -15.51
C PRO A 75 -20.97 -8.69 -16.04
N PRO A 76 -20.63 -8.89 -17.32
CA PRO A 76 -19.36 -8.45 -17.90
C PRO A 76 -18.87 -7.03 -17.52
N PRO A 77 -19.71 -5.97 -17.43
CA PRO A 77 -19.23 -4.63 -17.07
C PRO A 77 -18.76 -4.46 -15.61
N TYR A 78 -19.07 -5.39 -14.71
CA TYR A 78 -18.64 -5.33 -13.29
C TYR A 78 -17.63 -6.43 -12.94
N MET A 79 -17.14 -7.18 -13.94
CA MET A 79 -16.00 -8.09 -13.74
C MET A 79 -14.77 -7.29 -13.28
N GLY A 80 -14.02 -7.82 -12.31
CA GLY A 80 -12.87 -7.14 -11.71
C GLY A 80 -13.19 -6.22 -10.53
N LEU A 81 -14.38 -6.34 -9.94
CA LEU A 81 -14.73 -5.78 -8.61
C LEU A 81 -14.63 -6.85 -7.51
N ASP A 82 -13.56 -7.66 -7.54
CA ASP A 82 -13.31 -8.80 -6.64
C ASP A 82 -12.07 -8.59 -5.75
N SER A 83 -11.39 -7.47 -5.93
CA SER A 83 -10.13 -7.15 -5.29
C SER A 83 -9.96 -5.64 -5.17
N GLY A 84 -9.01 -5.22 -4.36
CA GLY A 84 -8.61 -3.84 -4.21
C GLY A 84 -7.13 -3.73 -3.89
N ARG A 85 -6.61 -2.50 -3.92
CA ARG A 85 -5.21 -2.26 -3.61
C ARG A 85 -5.03 -1.01 -2.77
N ILE A 86 -4.33 -1.15 -1.66
CA ILE A 86 -4.00 -0.04 -0.76
C ILE A 86 -2.99 0.88 -1.44
N SER A 87 -3.31 2.16 -1.45
CA SER A 87 -2.45 3.22 -1.97
C SER A 87 -1.61 3.83 -0.85
N SER A 88 -2.25 4.23 0.25
CA SER A 88 -1.60 4.91 1.38
C SER A 88 -2.40 4.78 2.67
N THR A 89 -1.75 5.12 3.79
CA THR A 89 -2.41 5.24 5.10
C THR A 89 -1.93 6.48 5.83
N ASP A 90 -2.79 7.05 6.67
CA ASP A 90 -2.42 8.11 7.61
C ASP A 90 -3.29 8.01 8.86
N LYS A 91 -2.66 7.89 10.03
CA LYS A 91 -3.34 7.63 11.31
C LYS A 91 -4.35 6.48 11.20
N ASN A 92 -5.60 6.75 11.51
CA ASN A 92 -6.74 5.83 11.47
C ASN A 92 -7.23 5.46 10.06
N LEU A 93 -6.69 6.10 9.01
CA LEU A 93 -7.23 6.01 7.67
C LEU A 93 -6.39 5.09 6.78
N VAL A 94 -7.08 4.26 6.00
CA VAL A 94 -6.49 3.43 4.94
C VAL A 94 -7.21 3.73 3.63
N ALA A 95 -6.46 4.21 2.63
CA ALA A 95 -6.99 4.51 1.31
C ALA A 95 -6.64 3.41 0.32
N LEU A 96 -7.63 2.93 -0.42
CA LEU A 96 -7.45 1.91 -1.44
C LEU A 96 -8.29 2.19 -2.69
N TYR A 97 -7.82 1.66 -3.80
CA TYR A 97 -8.60 1.54 -5.02
C TYR A 97 -9.42 0.26 -4.96
N ALA A 98 -10.72 0.34 -5.24
CA ALA A 98 -11.58 -0.82 -5.37
C ALA A 98 -11.66 -1.28 -6.83
N GLY A 99 -11.54 -2.57 -7.05
CA GLY A 99 -11.49 -3.21 -8.36
C GLY A 99 -10.28 -2.80 -9.20
N GLY A 100 -10.44 -2.93 -10.51
CA GLY A 100 -9.45 -2.52 -11.50
C GLY A 100 -9.32 -1.01 -11.73
N TYR A 101 -10.05 -0.18 -10.96
CA TYR A 101 -10.05 1.26 -11.17
C TYR A 101 -8.69 1.90 -10.85
N ARG A 102 -8.21 2.70 -11.80
CA ARG A 102 -7.15 3.70 -11.65
C ARG A 102 -7.52 4.87 -12.56
N PRO A 103 -7.09 6.12 -12.25
CA PRO A 103 -7.28 7.22 -13.18
C PRO A 103 -6.82 6.88 -14.60
N GLY A 104 -7.74 6.97 -15.57
CA GLY A 104 -7.52 6.62 -16.98
C GLY A 104 -7.81 5.16 -17.34
N SER A 105 -8.28 4.35 -16.39
CA SER A 105 -8.67 2.95 -16.60
C SER A 105 -10.15 2.86 -16.93
N SER A 106 -10.48 2.11 -17.98
CA SER A 106 -11.87 1.77 -18.30
C SER A 106 -12.49 0.73 -17.35
N LEU A 107 -11.69 0.12 -16.47
CA LEU A 107 -12.16 -0.91 -15.55
C LEU A 107 -13.09 -0.33 -14.46
N PRO A 108 -14.10 -1.09 -14.01
CA PRO A 108 -15.04 -0.69 -12.96
C PRO A 108 -14.33 -0.48 -11.60
N GLY A 109 -14.94 0.32 -10.72
CA GLY A 109 -14.39 0.64 -9.40
C GLY A 109 -14.39 2.14 -9.05
N GLY A 110 -13.70 2.46 -7.96
CA GLY A 110 -13.57 3.80 -7.37
C GLY A 110 -12.58 3.78 -6.22
N TYR A 111 -12.67 4.74 -5.30
CA TYR A 111 -11.84 4.73 -4.08
C TYR A 111 -12.66 4.32 -2.86
N LEU A 112 -12.01 3.64 -1.93
CA LEU A 112 -12.53 3.36 -0.59
C LEU A 112 -11.58 3.92 0.46
N ILE A 113 -12.14 4.56 1.48
CA ILE A 113 -11.42 5.01 2.67
C ILE A 113 -11.96 4.23 3.86
N TYR A 114 -11.14 3.36 4.43
CA TYR A 114 -11.44 2.73 5.71
C TYR A 114 -10.98 3.63 6.85
N ASP A 115 -11.90 3.91 7.78
CA ASP A 115 -11.64 4.63 9.02
C ASP A 115 -11.74 3.68 10.21
N ALA A 116 -10.59 3.39 10.82
CA ALA A 116 -10.47 2.49 11.96
C ALA A 116 -11.12 3.04 13.25
N CYS A 117 -11.25 4.36 13.41
CA CYS A 117 -11.87 4.97 14.60
C CYS A 117 -13.35 4.57 14.74
N ASN A 118 -14.03 4.48 13.60
CA ASN A 118 -15.47 4.27 13.52
C ASN A 118 -15.82 2.91 12.88
N ASP A 119 -14.82 2.13 12.49
CA ASP A 119 -14.95 0.88 11.74
C ASP A 119 -15.86 1.05 10.50
N SER A 120 -15.64 2.15 9.78
CA SER A 120 -16.51 2.59 8.69
C SER A 120 -15.77 2.65 7.36
N LEU A 121 -16.50 2.47 6.26
CA LEU A 121 -15.98 2.52 4.91
C LEU A 121 -16.68 3.63 4.13
N SER A 122 -15.91 4.60 3.63
CA SER A 122 -16.40 5.69 2.79
C SER A 122 -16.08 5.41 1.33
N VAL A 123 -17.06 5.63 0.45
CA VAL A 123 -16.90 5.45 -1.00
C VAL A 123 -16.73 6.80 -1.67
N ILE A 124 -15.63 6.97 -2.41
CA ILE A 124 -15.35 8.19 -3.17
C ILE A 124 -15.47 7.90 -4.66
N PRO A 125 -16.20 8.73 -5.43
CA PRO A 125 -16.35 8.54 -6.86
C PRO A 125 -15.01 8.71 -7.59
N ARG A 126 -15.00 8.26 -8.84
CA ARG A 126 -13.89 8.49 -9.78
C ARG A 126 -13.62 9.97 -9.98
N LEU A 127 -12.44 10.27 -10.52
CA LEU A 127 -12.11 11.63 -10.94
C LEU A 127 -13.06 12.11 -12.06
N PRO A 128 -13.34 13.43 -12.12
CA PRO A 128 -13.93 14.04 -13.30
C PRO A 128 -13.01 13.87 -14.52
N ASP A 129 -13.58 13.67 -15.71
CA ASP A 129 -12.82 13.52 -16.98
C ASP A 129 -11.74 12.43 -16.97
N ASP A 130 -11.98 11.34 -16.23
CA ASP A 130 -11.05 10.22 -15.99
C ASP A 130 -10.41 9.68 -17.27
N ASP A 131 -11.16 9.56 -18.37
CA ASP A 131 -10.70 9.04 -19.66
C ASP A 131 -9.56 9.85 -20.31
N SER A 132 -9.40 11.12 -19.91
CA SER A 132 -8.38 12.04 -20.43
C SER A 132 -7.13 12.12 -19.55
N GLN A 133 -7.16 11.47 -18.39
CA GLN A 133 -6.14 11.53 -17.35
C GLN A 133 -5.46 10.18 -17.21
N LYS A 134 -4.21 10.18 -16.75
CA LYS A 134 -3.51 8.94 -16.39
C LYS A 134 -2.95 9.05 -14.99
N ALA A 135 -3.17 8.01 -14.20
CA ALA A 135 -2.49 7.83 -12.93
C ALA A 135 -0.97 7.81 -13.16
N LEU A 136 -0.23 8.48 -12.29
CA LEU A 136 1.23 8.39 -12.28
C LEU A 136 1.63 7.18 -11.44
N GLY A 137 1.79 6.02 -12.07
CA GLY A 137 2.14 4.77 -11.38
C GLY A 137 0.93 4.03 -10.80
N HIS A 138 1.20 3.08 -9.89
CA HIS A 138 0.18 2.14 -9.41
C HIS A 138 -0.53 2.58 -8.12
N GLN A 139 0.01 3.57 -7.41
CA GLN A 139 -0.34 3.96 -6.03
C GLN A 139 -0.16 5.48 -5.79
N SER A 140 -0.90 6.31 -6.55
CA SER A 140 -0.78 7.76 -6.52
C SER A 140 -1.79 8.48 -5.60
N ALA A 141 -2.69 7.75 -4.94
CA ALA A 141 -3.65 8.31 -3.99
C ALA A 141 -3.08 8.41 -2.57
N VAL A 142 -2.97 9.64 -2.06
CA VAL A 142 -2.52 9.97 -0.70
C VAL A 142 -3.73 10.32 0.18
N VAL A 143 -3.89 9.65 1.31
CA VAL A 143 -4.80 10.11 2.36
C VAL A 143 -4.06 10.89 3.44
N MET A 144 -4.69 11.95 3.91
CA MET A 144 -4.20 12.76 5.02
C MET A 144 -5.33 12.99 6.02
N CYS A 145 -5.10 12.64 7.28
CA CYS A 145 -6.02 12.96 8.37
C CYS A 145 -5.92 14.46 8.69
N ASP A 146 -7.05 15.15 8.81
CA ASP A 146 -7.04 16.55 9.21
C ASP A 146 -6.60 16.68 10.67
N SER A 147 -5.40 17.22 10.89
CA SER A 147 -4.87 17.49 12.24
C SER A 147 -5.09 18.92 12.71
N GLN A 148 -5.75 19.78 11.92
CA GLN A 148 -5.92 21.21 12.26
C GLN A 148 -7.14 21.52 13.15
N GLY A 149 -7.76 20.50 13.77
CA GLY A 149 -8.55 20.69 15.00
C GLY A 149 -9.91 21.38 14.84
N GLN A 150 -10.52 21.36 13.64
CA GLN A 150 -11.90 21.83 13.44
C GLN A 150 -12.89 20.77 12.93
N GLY A 151 -12.47 19.52 12.73
CA GLY A 151 -13.39 18.40 12.47
C GLY A 151 -12.71 17.04 12.30
N ASP A 152 -13.50 15.97 12.37
CA ASP A 152 -13.12 14.56 12.11
C ASP A 152 -12.93 14.30 10.60
N GLY A 153 -12.19 15.19 9.93
CA GLY A 153 -12.08 15.24 8.47
C GLY A 153 -10.87 14.50 7.90
N TYR A 154 -10.94 14.22 6.60
CA TYR A 154 -9.78 13.75 5.84
C TYR A 154 -9.71 14.40 4.46
N LEU A 155 -8.52 14.36 3.89
CA LEU A 155 -8.24 14.74 2.51
C LEU A 155 -7.71 13.51 1.77
N LEU A 156 -8.29 13.20 0.63
CA LEU A 156 -7.75 12.27 -0.36
C LEU A 156 -7.20 13.09 -1.52
N ALA A 157 -5.97 12.83 -1.93
CA ALA A 157 -5.32 13.51 -3.04
C ALA A 157 -4.86 12.50 -4.08
N GLU A 158 -5.17 12.74 -5.35
CA GLU A 158 -4.77 11.89 -6.48
C GLU A 158 -3.87 12.69 -7.42
N LEU A 159 -2.72 12.13 -7.78
CA LEU A 159 -1.76 12.73 -8.71
C LEU A 159 -1.95 12.13 -10.11
N VAL A 160 -2.29 12.98 -11.06
CA VAL A 160 -2.56 12.58 -12.45
C VAL A 160 -1.73 13.40 -13.44
N VAL A 161 -1.63 12.90 -14.67
CA VAL A 161 -1.12 13.68 -15.81
C VAL A 161 -2.19 13.75 -16.89
N PRO A 162 -2.76 14.94 -17.16
CA PRO A 162 -3.45 15.19 -18.42
C PRO A 162 -2.43 15.24 -19.56
N GLY A 163 -2.45 14.25 -20.45
CA GLY A 163 -1.54 14.18 -21.59
C GLY A 163 -0.11 13.75 -21.21
N LEU A 164 0.90 14.59 -21.52
CA LEU A 164 2.33 14.18 -21.44
C LEU A 164 3.26 15.11 -20.65
N SER A 165 2.83 16.26 -20.10
CA SER A 165 3.81 17.28 -19.66
C SER A 165 3.51 18.02 -18.35
N ARG A 166 2.33 17.85 -17.75
CA ARG A 166 1.97 18.54 -16.51
C ARG A 166 1.29 17.58 -15.55
N ALA A 167 1.75 17.58 -14.29
CA ALA A 167 1.06 16.88 -13.24
C ALA A 167 -0.03 17.79 -12.64
N GLU A 168 -1.15 17.18 -12.32
CA GLU A 168 -2.30 17.81 -11.66
C GLU A 168 -2.65 17.00 -10.41
N VAL A 169 -3.16 17.69 -9.39
CA VAL A 169 -3.58 17.06 -8.14
C VAL A 169 -5.06 17.32 -7.93
N TRP A 170 -5.82 16.24 -7.86
CA TRP A 170 -7.23 16.28 -7.49
C TRP A 170 -7.38 16.03 -6.00
N LEU A 171 -8.24 16.80 -5.36
CA LEU A 171 -8.47 16.76 -3.92
C LEU A 171 -9.93 16.43 -3.62
N TRP A 172 -10.14 15.48 -2.73
CA TRP A 172 -11.42 15.16 -2.14
C TRP A 172 -11.36 15.38 -0.63
N LYS A 173 -12.21 16.28 -0.12
CA LYS A 173 -12.39 16.45 1.33
C LYS A 173 -13.54 15.58 1.81
N SER A 174 -13.45 15.01 2.99
CA SER A 174 -14.52 14.17 3.56
C SER A 174 -15.89 14.86 3.65
N SER A 175 -15.89 16.19 3.80
CA SER A 175 -17.10 17.03 3.81
C SER A 175 -17.57 17.48 2.43
N ALA A 176 -16.83 17.16 1.36
CA ALA A 176 -17.14 17.59 0.01
C ALA A 176 -18.11 16.62 -0.68
N SER A 177 -18.84 17.13 -1.67
CA SER A 177 -19.65 16.33 -2.59
C SER A 177 -18.98 16.09 -3.94
N GLU A 178 -17.87 16.78 -4.21
CA GLU A 178 -17.18 16.78 -5.51
C GLU A 178 -15.66 16.90 -5.34
N TRP A 179 -14.95 16.43 -6.36
CA TRP A 179 -13.50 16.60 -6.48
C TRP A 179 -13.14 18.04 -6.83
N ALA A 180 -12.10 18.56 -6.19
CA ALA A 180 -11.56 19.88 -6.46
C ALA A 180 -10.16 19.78 -7.07
N LEU A 181 -9.93 20.44 -8.20
CA LEU A 181 -8.60 20.52 -8.81
C LEU A 181 -7.73 21.53 -8.06
N LEU A 182 -6.56 21.10 -7.59
CA LEU A 182 -5.61 21.99 -6.94
C LEU A 182 -4.93 22.88 -7.99
N SER A 183 -5.20 24.18 -7.93
CA SER A 183 -4.57 25.15 -8.84
C SER A 183 -3.06 25.23 -8.61
N GLY A 184 -2.30 25.04 -9.69
CA GLY A 184 -0.84 25.10 -9.75
C GLY A 184 -0.29 23.88 -10.47
N SER A 185 0.16 24.05 -11.71
CA SER A 185 0.86 22.98 -12.45
C SER A 185 2.35 23.10 -12.22
N HIS A 186 3.01 22.07 -11.70
CA HIS A 186 4.46 22.00 -11.77
C HIS A 186 4.85 21.14 -12.98
N PRO A 187 5.81 21.56 -13.82
CA PRO A 187 6.40 20.63 -14.77
C PRO A 187 6.95 19.45 -13.97
N LEU A 188 6.59 18.22 -14.34
CA LEU A 188 7.32 17.05 -13.85
C LEU A 188 8.82 17.28 -14.12
N PRO A 189 9.72 16.76 -13.28
CA PRO A 189 11.16 16.97 -13.44
C PRO A 189 11.56 16.84 -14.92
N SER A 190 12.25 17.84 -15.50
CA SER A 190 12.43 18.00 -16.96
C SER A 190 13.19 16.88 -17.68
N ARG A 191 13.61 15.83 -16.94
CA ARG A 191 14.19 14.58 -17.46
C ARG A 191 13.17 13.43 -17.55
N SER A 192 11.94 13.57 -17.07
CA SER A 192 11.06 12.45 -16.75
C SER A 192 9.81 12.38 -17.63
N SER A 193 9.95 11.80 -18.82
CA SER A 193 8.81 11.15 -19.48
C SER A 193 8.37 9.86 -18.76
N SER A 194 9.02 9.50 -17.64
CA SER A 194 8.96 8.20 -16.97
C SER A 194 8.73 8.26 -15.45
N PHE A 195 8.38 9.42 -14.86
CA PHE A 195 8.04 9.47 -13.42
C PHE A 195 6.88 8.53 -13.10
N SER A 196 7.08 7.61 -12.16
CA SER A 196 6.09 6.62 -11.75
C SER A 196 6.03 6.58 -10.23
N VAL A 197 4.84 6.72 -9.66
CA VAL A 197 4.68 6.62 -8.21
C VAL A 197 4.65 5.16 -7.79
N ASP A 198 5.67 4.79 -7.02
CA ASP A 198 5.84 3.47 -6.39
C ASP A 198 5.27 3.45 -4.98
N SER A 199 5.21 4.59 -4.30
CA SER A 199 4.56 4.72 -2.99
C SER A 199 4.21 6.17 -2.68
N CYS A 200 3.31 6.39 -1.73
CA CYS A 200 2.95 7.74 -1.32
C CYS A 200 2.51 7.80 0.15
N PHE A 201 2.67 8.96 0.78
CA PHE A 201 2.36 9.17 2.19
C PHE A 201 2.10 10.64 2.50
N SER A 202 1.46 10.92 3.64
CA SER A 202 1.36 12.28 4.18
C SER A 202 2.54 12.57 5.11
N TYR A 203 2.99 13.83 5.13
CA TYR A 203 4.09 14.28 5.97
C TYR A 203 3.71 15.53 6.75
N ARG A 204 3.90 15.48 8.07
CA ARG A 204 3.64 16.56 9.04
C ARG A 204 2.23 17.17 8.94
N GLY A 205 1.24 16.38 8.51
CA GLY A 205 -0.16 16.80 8.43
C GLY A 205 -0.44 17.97 7.48
N SER A 206 0.49 18.30 6.58
CA SER A 206 0.31 19.43 5.64
C SER A 206 1.03 19.26 4.31
N THR A 207 1.76 18.17 4.12
CA THR A 207 2.52 17.88 2.90
C THR A 207 2.12 16.52 2.37
N LEU A 208 1.80 16.45 1.08
CA LEU A 208 1.55 15.21 0.34
C LEU A 208 2.86 14.79 -0.34
N CYS A 209 3.21 13.51 -0.26
CA CYS A 209 4.45 12.98 -0.79
C CYS A 209 4.18 11.84 -1.77
N TRP A 210 4.65 11.96 -3.01
CA TRP A 210 4.65 10.90 -4.02
C TRP A 210 6.08 10.50 -4.32
N VAL A 211 6.38 9.21 -4.17
CA VAL A 211 7.73 8.66 -4.28
C VAL A 211 7.84 7.87 -5.57
N ASP A 212 8.82 8.25 -6.38
CA ASP A 212 9.42 7.41 -7.41
C ASP A 212 10.75 6.91 -6.84
N LEU A 213 10.86 5.60 -6.63
CA LEU A 213 12.01 5.00 -5.97
C LEU A 213 13.27 5.00 -6.86
N PHE A 214 13.19 5.43 -8.12
CA PHE A 214 14.34 5.65 -9.00
C PHE A 214 14.73 7.13 -9.15
N GLN A 215 13.80 8.07 -8.91
CA GLN A 215 14.04 9.49 -9.17
C GLN A 215 14.02 10.37 -7.93
N GLY A 216 13.09 10.15 -7.00
CA GLY A 216 12.92 11.00 -5.83
C GLY A 216 11.48 11.17 -5.36
N ILE A 217 11.24 12.25 -4.61
CA ILE A 217 9.96 12.52 -3.96
C ILE A 217 9.41 13.85 -4.48
N LEU A 218 8.22 13.80 -5.09
CA LEU A 218 7.42 14.98 -5.39
C LEU A 218 6.61 15.35 -4.14
N LEU A 219 6.74 16.59 -3.71
CA LEU A 219 6.04 17.14 -2.56
C LEU A 219 4.98 18.13 -3.01
N CYS A 220 3.83 18.14 -2.34
CA CYS A 220 2.85 19.22 -2.42
C CYS A 220 2.52 19.75 -1.04
N HIS A 221 2.76 21.04 -0.81
CA HIS A 221 2.50 21.75 0.44
C HIS A 221 1.12 22.43 0.39
N LEU A 222 0.21 22.01 1.28
CA LEU A 222 -1.18 22.47 1.26
C LEU A 222 -1.38 23.87 1.89
N ASN A 223 -0.48 24.28 2.79
CA ASN A 223 -0.62 25.52 3.60
C ASN A 223 0.19 26.71 3.07
N GLN A 224 0.77 26.63 1.87
CA GLN A 224 1.60 27.70 1.30
C GLN A 224 0.76 28.61 0.39
N ASP A 225 0.13 29.62 0.99
CA ASP A 225 -0.75 30.57 0.27
C ASP A 225 0.00 31.77 -0.36
N TYR A 226 1.29 31.95 -0.07
CA TYR A 226 1.95 33.25 -0.32
C TYR A 226 3.11 33.27 -1.33
N CYS A 227 3.61 32.13 -1.82
CA CYS A 227 4.72 32.11 -2.79
C CYS A 227 4.56 30.95 -3.79
N ASN A 228 4.17 31.28 -5.02
CA ASN A 228 4.19 30.60 -6.34
C ASN A 228 4.64 29.12 -6.58
N SER A 229 5.03 28.30 -5.60
CA SER A 229 5.24 26.86 -5.83
C SER A 229 4.74 26.04 -4.64
N LYS A 230 3.50 25.53 -4.77
CA LYS A 230 2.97 24.49 -3.88
C LYS A 230 3.76 23.18 -3.99
N PHE A 231 4.58 23.03 -5.02
CA PHE A 231 5.32 21.81 -5.30
C PHE A 231 6.83 21.99 -5.10
N SER A 232 7.47 20.94 -4.60
CA SER A 232 8.93 20.84 -4.57
C SER A 232 9.35 19.40 -4.88
N PHE A 233 10.60 19.20 -5.30
CA PHE A 233 11.13 17.88 -5.63
C PHE A 233 12.39 17.59 -4.84
N ILE A 234 12.44 16.42 -4.20
CA ILE A 234 13.62 15.90 -3.52
C ILE A 234 14.21 14.79 -4.39
N HIS A 235 15.40 15.01 -4.95
CA HIS A 235 16.15 13.94 -5.61
C HIS A 235 16.60 12.88 -4.59
N LEU A 236 16.75 11.63 -5.03
CA LEU A 236 17.39 10.59 -4.23
C LEU A 236 18.83 10.96 -3.82
N PRO A 237 19.39 10.33 -2.78
CA PRO A 237 20.79 10.53 -2.41
C PRO A 237 21.73 10.27 -3.61
N PRO A 238 22.78 11.08 -3.84
CA PRO A 238 23.70 10.92 -4.97
C PRO A 238 24.45 9.59 -4.99
N ASP A 239 24.59 8.96 -3.84
CA ASP A 239 25.25 7.68 -3.60
C ASP A 239 24.25 6.50 -3.49
N CYS A 240 22.97 6.73 -3.78
CA CYS A 240 21.98 5.67 -3.85
C CYS A 240 22.32 4.75 -5.04
N PRO A 241 22.23 3.42 -4.88
CA PRO A 241 22.50 2.47 -5.97
C PRO A 241 21.71 2.80 -7.24
N THR A 242 22.34 2.71 -8.40
CA THR A 242 21.64 2.87 -9.68
C THR A 242 21.31 1.48 -10.21
N TYR A 243 20.03 1.12 -10.17
CA TYR A 243 19.60 -0.09 -10.85
C TYR A 243 19.44 0.22 -12.33
N ASP A 244 20.03 -0.60 -13.19
CA ASP A 244 19.93 -0.44 -14.64
C ASP A 244 18.52 -0.85 -15.10
N VAL A 245 17.60 0.12 -15.12
CA VAL A 245 16.20 -0.07 -15.53
C VAL A 245 16.09 -0.34 -17.05
N ASP A 246 17.14 -0.03 -17.81
CA ASP A 246 17.18 -0.13 -19.27
C ASP A 246 17.94 -1.38 -19.77
N ASN A 247 18.34 -2.29 -18.87
CA ASN A 247 19.06 -3.50 -19.28
C ASN A 247 18.13 -4.49 -20.01
N PRO A 248 18.29 -4.68 -21.34
CA PRO A 248 17.40 -5.53 -22.13
C PRO A 248 17.55 -7.03 -21.82
N ASP A 249 18.63 -7.45 -21.14
CA ASP A 249 18.85 -8.84 -20.75
C ASP A 249 18.00 -9.25 -19.51
N TYR A 250 17.43 -8.28 -18.79
CA TYR A 250 16.51 -8.49 -17.66
C TYR A 250 15.20 -7.71 -17.89
N PRO A 251 14.30 -8.18 -18.77
CA PRO A 251 13.05 -7.50 -19.10
C PRO A 251 12.05 -7.43 -17.92
N ASP A 252 12.24 -8.27 -16.89
CA ASP A 252 11.64 -8.08 -15.56
C ASP A 252 12.61 -7.26 -14.71
N SER A 253 12.83 -6.00 -15.08
CA SER A 253 13.65 -5.09 -14.29
C SER A 253 13.13 -5.08 -12.85
N ALA A 254 14.01 -5.40 -11.89
CA ALA A 254 13.67 -5.56 -10.48
C ALA A 254 12.74 -4.42 -10.05
N ARG A 255 11.52 -4.76 -9.60
CA ARG A 255 10.57 -3.74 -9.14
C ARG A 255 11.31 -2.92 -8.10
N SER A 256 11.28 -1.59 -8.20
CA SER A 256 12.04 -0.72 -7.30
C SER A 256 11.77 -1.07 -5.83
N GLU A 257 10.53 -1.45 -5.53
CA GLU A 257 10.03 -1.87 -4.24
C GLU A 257 10.72 -3.14 -3.67
N GLU A 258 11.27 -4.01 -4.52
CA GLU A 258 12.01 -5.23 -4.12
C GLU A 258 13.33 -4.90 -3.42
N SER A 259 13.92 -3.76 -3.73
CA SER A 259 15.27 -3.42 -3.27
C SER A 259 15.34 -2.15 -2.44
N ARG A 260 14.25 -1.37 -2.36
CA ARG A 260 14.22 -0.10 -1.62
C ARG A 260 12.81 0.32 -1.19
N SER A 261 12.75 1.17 -0.17
CA SER A 261 11.53 1.83 0.27
C SER A 261 11.79 3.19 0.90
N VAL A 262 10.76 4.04 0.89
CA VAL A 262 10.76 5.33 1.58
C VAL A 262 9.59 5.38 2.53
N ALA A 263 9.83 5.88 3.74
CA ALA A 263 8.78 6.09 4.73
C ALA A 263 9.09 7.31 5.61
N CYS A 264 8.06 7.81 6.28
CA CYS A 264 8.23 8.74 7.41
C CYS A 264 8.48 7.90 8.69
N VAL A 265 9.70 7.97 9.22
CA VAL A 265 10.10 7.27 10.45
C VAL A 265 10.40 8.32 11.51
N CYS A 266 9.65 8.30 12.62
CA CYS A 266 9.84 9.25 13.73
C CYS A 266 9.94 10.71 13.24
N ASP A 267 8.98 11.16 12.41
CA ASP A 267 8.93 12.50 11.79
C ASP A 267 10.06 12.86 10.80
N HIS A 268 10.86 11.88 10.37
CA HIS A 268 11.90 12.06 9.37
C HIS A 268 11.65 11.18 8.16
N ILE A 269 11.79 11.75 6.97
CA ILE A 269 11.75 10.96 5.73
C ILE A 269 13.05 10.14 5.67
N LYS A 270 12.91 8.82 5.56
CA LYS A 270 14.03 7.90 5.42
C LYS A 270 13.86 7.05 4.17
N LEU A 271 14.98 6.81 3.49
CA LEU A 271 15.13 5.88 2.39
C LEU A 271 15.98 4.72 2.89
N ILE A 272 15.55 3.50 2.61
CA ILE A 272 16.38 2.30 2.73
C ILE A 272 16.55 1.68 1.36
N ALA A 273 17.76 1.21 1.07
CA ALA A 273 18.03 0.41 -0.11
C ALA A 273 19.00 -0.73 0.23
N LEU A 274 18.81 -1.87 -0.43
CA LEU A 274 19.87 -2.84 -0.67
C LEU A 274 20.89 -2.23 -1.64
N ASP A 275 22.15 -2.66 -1.57
CA ASP A 275 23.14 -2.36 -2.59
C ASP A 275 22.94 -3.23 -3.84
N GLU A 276 23.71 -2.99 -4.90
CA GLU A 276 23.62 -3.72 -6.18
C GLU A 276 23.85 -5.23 -6.02
N CYS A 277 24.60 -5.63 -4.99
CA CYS A 277 24.89 -7.03 -4.69
C CYS A 277 23.88 -7.67 -3.73
N GLY A 278 22.98 -6.90 -3.12
CA GLY A 278 22.06 -7.38 -2.08
C GLY A 278 22.75 -7.80 -0.77
N LEU A 279 23.96 -7.30 -0.51
CA LEU A 279 24.81 -7.65 0.63
C LEU A 279 24.83 -6.56 1.71
N GLU A 280 24.38 -5.35 1.40
CA GLU A 280 24.38 -4.23 2.34
C GLU A 280 23.04 -3.51 2.33
N LEU A 281 22.46 -3.30 3.52
CA LEU A 281 21.33 -2.40 3.75
C LEU A 281 21.88 -1.02 4.10
N ILE A 282 21.45 0.00 3.37
CA ILE A 282 21.91 1.37 3.55
C ILE A 282 20.68 2.24 3.83
N VAL A 283 20.75 3.06 4.88
CA VAL A 283 19.68 3.98 5.26
C VAL A 283 20.17 5.42 5.12
N TRP A 284 19.40 6.23 4.43
CA TRP A 284 19.55 7.68 4.37
C TRP A 284 18.39 8.35 5.08
N THR A 285 18.69 9.40 5.82
CA THR A 285 17.70 10.27 6.46
C THR A 285 17.75 11.63 5.81
N GLN A 286 16.58 12.14 5.43
CA GLN A 286 16.46 13.47 4.86
C GLN A 286 16.55 14.54 5.95
N SER A 287 17.23 15.64 5.67
CA SER A 287 17.31 16.75 6.62
C SER A 287 15.90 17.30 6.94
N PRO A 288 15.66 17.81 8.16
CA PRO A 288 14.35 18.37 8.53
C PRO A 288 13.88 19.53 7.65
N GLN A 289 14.83 20.23 7.01
CA GLN A 289 14.61 21.32 6.06
C GLN A 289 14.48 20.84 4.61
N LEU A 290 14.54 19.52 4.38
CA LEU A 290 14.40 18.86 3.09
C LEU A 290 15.48 19.29 2.07
N SER A 291 16.64 19.71 2.57
CA SER A 291 17.73 20.29 1.78
C SER A 291 18.76 19.27 1.31
N GLY A 292 18.77 18.05 1.86
CA GLY A 292 19.72 17.03 1.48
C GLY A 292 19.74 15.81 2.40
N TRP A 293 20.18 14.70 1.83
CA TRP A 293 20.23 13.40 2.47
C TRP A 293 21.53 13.21 3.26
N THR A 294 21.44 12.51 4.38
CA THR A 294 22.59 12.03 5.14
C THR A 294 22.49 10.52 5.27
N ARG A 295 23.57 9.80 4.94
CA ARG A 295 23.67 8.37 5.19
C ARG A 295 23.77 8.14 6.71
N THR A 296 22.74 7.54 7.30
CA THR A 296 22.62 7.38 8.76
C THR A 296 22.96 5.99 9.25
N SER A 297 22.77 4.96 8.41
CA SER A 297 23.09 3.58 8.79
C SER A 297 23.58 2.77 7.59
N LYS A 298 24.40 1.77 7.89
CA LYS A 298 24.89 0.77 6.94
C LYS A 298 25.00 -0.56 7.68
N TYR A 299 24.37 -1.59 7.15
CA TYR A 299 24.23 -2.88 7.83
C TYR A 299 24.52 -4.04 6.86
N ASN A 300 25.44 -4.92 7.26
CA ASN A 300 25.88 -6.02 6.41
C ASN A 300 24.94 -7.22 6.56
N VAL A 301 24.44 -7.73 5.44
CA VAL A 301 23.50 -8.86 5.37
C VAL A 301 24.09 -10.16 5.92
N GLU A 302 25.40 -10.35 5.88
CA GLU A 302 26.06 -11.49 6.52
C GLU A 302 25.81 -11.55 8.03
N GLN A 303 25.56 -10.40 8.68
CA GLN A 303 25.18 -10.37 10.09
C GLN A 303 23.79 -10.97 10.31
N ILE A 304 22.88 -10.85 9.34
CA ILE A 304 21.55 -11.49 9.37
C ILE A 304 21.73 -13.01 9.26
N TRP A 305 22.50 -13.47 8.26
CA TRP A 305 22.73 -14.90 8.04
C TRP A 305 23.47 -15.57 9.20
N ALA A 306 24.40 -14.85 9.85
CA ALA A 306 25.13 -15.33 11.02
C ALA A 306 24.31 -15.23 12.32
N ASN A 307 23.12 -14.65 12.30
CA ASN A 307 22.29 -14.51 13.51
C ASN A 307 21.79 -15.87 13.98
N VAL A 308 21.82 -16.10 15.31
CA VAL A 308 21.44 -17.40 15.89
C VAL A 308 19.99 -17.77 15.58
N ASN A 309 19.07 -16.81 15.53
CA ASN A 309 17.66 -17.07 15.23
C ASN A 309 17.45 -17.43 13.75
N TYR A 310 18.25 -16.84 12.87
CA TYR A 310 18.25 -17.15 11.44
C TYR A 310 18.76 -18.57 11.18
N MET A 311 19.91 -18.91 11.76
CA MET A 311 20.48 -20.26 11.65
C MET A 311 19.60 -21.32 12.32
N SER A 312 18.99 -21.02 13.46
CA SER A 312 18.10 -21.94 14.18
C SER A 312 16.80 -22.23 13.41
N ALA A 313 16.38 -21.31 12.53
CA ALA A 313 15.26 -21.53 11.61
C ALA A 313 15.64 -22.42 10.41
N GLY A 314 16.90 -22.87 10.29
CA GLY A 314 17.36 -23.76 9.23
C GLY A 314 17.57 -23.07 7.87
N LEU A 315 17.56 -21.73 7.84
CA LEU A 315 17.65 -20.97 6.60
C LEU A 315 19.09 -20.95 6.06
N THR A 316 19.21 -21.14 4.74
CA THR A 316 20.47 -20.90 4.03
C THR A 316 20.69 -19.41 3.80
N LYS A 317 21.78 -19.02 3.12
CA LYS A 317 22.04 -17.60 2.79
C LYS A 317 21.12 -17.12 1.67
N LEU A 318 19.84 -16.92 2.00
CA LEU A 318 18.80 -16.52 1.07
C LEU A 318 18.85 -15.01 0.80
N ALA A 319 18.46 -14.62 -0.41
CA ALA A 319 18.38 -13.22 -0.82
C ALA A 319 17.26 -12.48 -0.07
N LEU A 320 17.53 -11.22 0.28
CA LEU A 320 16.58 -10.35 0.96
C LEU A 320 15.88 -9.47 -0.06
N SER A 321 14.58 -9.21 0.15
CA SER A 321 13.82 -8.29 -0.69
C SER A 321 12.72 -7.58 0.08
N LEU A 322 12.06 -6.63 -0.60
CA LEU A 322 10.91 -5.86 -0.11
C LEU A 322 11.16 -5.20 1.26
N PRO A 323 12.22 -4.37 1.39
CA PRO A 323 12.53 -3.73 2.65
C PRO A 323 11.42 -2.78 3.07
N VAL A 324 10.96 -2.86 4.31
CA VAL A 324 9.98 -1.95 4.89
C VAL A 324 10.52 -1.36 6.18
N LEU A 325 10.60 -0.04 6.25
CA LEU A 325 11.01 0.68 7.46
C LEU A 325 9.91 0.63 8.52
N SER A 326 10.29 0.43 9.78
CA SER A 326 9.41 0.69 10.91
C SER A 326 9.17 2.19 11.05
N ILE A 327 7.92 2.64 11.17
CA ILE A 327 7.58 4.07 11.30
C ILE A 327 7.80 4.63 12.72
N HIS A 328 7.94 3.78 13.74
CA HIS A 328 8.11 4.18 15.14
C HIS A 328 9.46 3.82 15.75
N GLN A 329 10.26 2.99 15.08
CA GLN A 329 11.54 2.51 15.62
C GLN A 329 12.63 2.74 14.60
N ASP A 330 13.55 3.63 14.96
CA ASP A 330 14.79 3.78 14.21
C ASP A 330 15.57 2.46 14.17
N ASP A 331 16.28 2.25 13.07
CA ASP A 331 17.13 1.07 12.81
C ASP A 331 16.39 -0.28 12.73
N VAL A 332 15.06 -0.28 12.71
CA VAL A 332 14.26 -1.51 12.52
C VAL A 332 13.71 -1.57 11.11
N VAL A 333 14.03 -2.65 10.41
CA VAL A 333 13.57 -2.97 9.05
C VAL A 333 12.91 -4.35 9.02
N PHE A 334 11.90 -4.48 8.18
CA PHE A 334 11.27 -5.75 7.83
C PHE A 334 11.67 -6.16 6.43
N LEU A 335 11.96 -7.45 6.22
CA LEU A 335 12.49 -7.98 4.97
C LEU A 335 11.80 -9.29 4.64
N VAL A 336 11.52 -9.49 3.36
CA VAL A 336 11.00 -10.75 2.84
C VAL A 336 12.16 -11.62 2.39
N VAL A 337 12.06 -12.91 2.67
CA VAL A 337 12.99 -13.93 2.21
C VAL A 337 12.19 -15.09 1.64
N ASN A 338 12.53 -15.51 0.43
CA ASN A 338 11.89 -16.65 -0.22
C ASN A 338 12.84 -17.84 -0.18
N ASP A 339 12.34 -18.99 0.26
CA ASP A 339 13.00 -20.28 0.11
C ASP A 339 12.40 -20.96 -1.13
N ASP A 340 13.07 -20.75 -2.26
CA ASP A 340 12.63 -21.22 -3.56
C ASP A 340 13.43 -22.44 -3.99
N LEU A 341 12.73 -23.50 -4.40
CA LEU A 341 13.32 -24.70 -4.99
C LEU A 341 13.30 -24.61 -6.52
N VAL A 342 14.37 -25.05 -7.16
CA VAL A 342 14.39 -25.20 -8.63
C VAL A 342 13.88 -26.59 -8.99
N VAL A 343 12.64 -26.68 -9.46
CA VAL A 343 12.01 -27.92 -9.95
C VAL A 343 11.80 -27.78 -11.45
N ASP A 344 12.35 -28.70 -12.25
CA ASP A 344 12.21 -28.71 -13.73
C ASP A 344 12.50 -27.34 -14.41
N ARG A 345 13.55 -26.65 -13.94
CA ARG A 345 13.96 -25.30 -14.39
C ARG A 345 12.96 -24.18 -14.06
N ARG A 346 12.04 -24.40 -13.14
CA ARG A 346 11.15 -23.38 -12.59
C ARG A 346 11.45 -23.15 -11.11
N LEU A 347 11.45 -21.90 -10.67
CA LEU A 347 11.42 -21.60 -9.24
C LEU A 347 10.02 -21.93 -8.72
N VAL A 348 9.97 -22.81 -7.72
CA VAL A 348 8.79 -23.12 -6.94
C VAL A 348 9.06 -22.64 -5.53
N ARG A 349 8.29 -21.65 -5.08
CA ARG A 349 8.37 -21.15 -3.71
C ARG A 349 7.86 -22.21 -2.75
N GLU A 350 8.74 -22.71 -1.88
CA GLU A 350 8.36 -23.68 -0.86
C GLU A 350 7.77 -22.95 0.35
N ILE A 351 8.45 -21.91 0.82
CA ILE A 351 8.02 -21.11 1.95
C ILE A 351 8.60 -19.69 1.87
N GLN A 352 7.84 -18.73 2.39
CA GLN A 352 8.29 -17.36 2.55
C GLN A 352 8.49 -17.06 4.03
N TYR A 353 9.48 -16.23 4.35
CA TYR A 353 9.75 -15.75 5.69
C TYR A 353 9.71 -14.24 5.71
N LEU A 354 9.17 -13.70 6.79
CA LEU A 354 9.26 -12.29 7.11
C LEU A 354 10.22 -12.10 8.27
N LEU A 355 11.25 -11.31 8.02
CA LEU A 355 12.27 -11.00 9.00
C LEU A 355 11.94 -9.66 9.64
N ARG A 356 12.16 -9.55 10.94
CA ARG A 356 12.31 -8.27 11.64
C ARG A 356 13.77 -8.14 12.05
N VAL A 357 14.46 -7.15 11.51
CA VAL A 357 15.88 -6.89 11.77
C VAL A 357 16.01 -5.58 12.52
N ASP A 358 16.51 -5.67 13.76
CA ASP A 358 17.00 -4.53 14.51
C ASP A 358 18.49 -4.37 14.20
N MET A 359 18.81 -3.44 13.30
CA MET A 359 20.15 -3.22 12.78
C MET A 359 21.10 -2.65 13.84
N LYS A 360 20.56 -1.99 14.87
CA LYS A 360 21.36 -1.39 15.95
C LYS A 360 21.82 -2.44 16.95
N ASN A 361 20.93 -3.36 17.31
CA ASN A 361 21.20 -4.41 18.30
C ASN A 361 21.64 -5.74 17.67
N ASN A 362 21.71 -5.82 16.33
CA ASN A 362 21.97 -7.05 15.57
C ASN A 362 21.04 -8.18 16.02
N HIS A 363 19.75 -7.87 16.13
CA HIS A 363 18.74 -8.83 16.56
C HIS A 363 17.77 -9.11 15.42
N VAL A 364 17.73 -10.38 15.00
CA VAL A 364 16.87 -10.87 13.91
C VAL A 364 15.79 -11.75 14.51
N GLN A 365 14.56 -11.53 14.10
CA GLN A 365 13.46 -12.46 14.34
C GLN A 365 12.96 -12.99 12.99
N VAL A 366 12.70 -14.29 12.92
CA VAL A 366 12.29 -15.00 11.71
C VAL A 366 10.86 -15.50 11.89
N TYR A 367 9.99 -15.22 10.92
CA TYR A 367 8.60 -15.63 10.99
C TYR A 367 8.22 -16.35 9.70
N PRO A 368 7.89 -17.65 9.75
CA PRO A 368 7.42 -18.38 8.58
C PRO A 368 6.03 -17.89 8.18
N GLN A 369 5.82 -17.76 6.87
CA GLN A 369 4.58 -17.32 6.25
C GLN A 369 4.09 -18.42 5.28
N PRO A 370 3.42 -19.48 5.78
CA PRO A 370 3.06 -20.64 4.96
C PRO A 370 1.74 -20.48 4.19
N THR A 371 0.88 -19.55 4.61
CA THR A 371 -0.51 -19.47 4.11
C THR A 371 -0.71 -18.48 2.98
N TRP A 372 0.21 -17.53 2.81
CA TRP A 372 0.02 -16.41 1.88
C TRP A 372 1.37 -15.89 1.39
N SER A 373 1.44 -15.56 0.11
CA SER A 373 2.64 -15.01 -0.51
C SER A 373 2.57 -13.49 -0.55
N ILE A 374 3.61 -12.85 -0.03
CA ILE A 374 3.86 -11.42 -0.19
C ILE A 374 4.46 -11.23 -1.59
N TYR A 375 3.70 -10.57 -2.47
CA TYR A 375 4.08 -10.29 -3.86
C TYR A 375 4.45 -8.82 -4.11
N SER A 376 4.18 -7.96 -3.14
CA SER A 376 4.43 -6.53 -3.20
C SER A 376 4.89 -6.03 -1.84
N GLN A 377 5.43 -4.81 -1.80
CA GLN A 377 5.96 -4.25 -0.57
C GLN A 377 4.83 -4.00 0.44
N LEU A 378 4.95 -4.55 1.65
CA LEU A 378 4.02 -4.29 2.75
C LEU A 378 4.04 -2.81 3.14
N LEU A 379 2.95 -2.34 3.76
CA LEU A 379 2.83 -0.97 4.22
C LEU A 379 2.83 -0.91 5.75
N ALA A 380 3.79 -0.17 6.33
CA ALA A 380 3.80 0.08 7.77
C ALA A 380 2.74 1.13 8.14
N SER A 381 1.82 0.79 9.03
CA SER A 381 0.67 1.64 9.37
C SER A 381 0.33 1.63 10.85
N GLU A 382 -0.19 2.73 11.37
CA GLU A 382 -0.66 2.87 12.76
C GLU A 382 -2.19 2.80 12.90
N PHE A 383 -2.95 2.51 11.82
CA PHE A 383 -4.42 2.58 11.83
C PHE A 383 -5.07 1.78 12.97
N SER A 384 -4.49 0.63 13.32
CA SER A 384 -5.03 -0.26 14.34
C SER A 384 -5.01 0.33 15.76
N VAL A 385 -4.15 1.32 16.03
CA VAL A 385 -4.06 2.02 17.33
C VAL A 385 -5.33 2.79 17.64
N TYR A 386 -6.00 3.29 16.60
CA TYR A 386 -7.15 4.15 16.69
C TYR A 386 -8.48 3.39 16.76
N ARG A 387 -8.45 2.06 16.67
CA ARG A 387 -9.64 1.24 16.70
C ARG A 387 -10.28 1.25 18.10
N ARG A 388 -11.56 1.62 18.18
CA ARG A 388 -12.33 1.54 19.44
C ARG A 388 -12.38 0.10 19.92
N GLN A 389 -12.14 -0.11 21.22
CA GLN A 389 -12.09 -1.43 21.87
C GLN A 389 -13.48 -2.04 22.15
N ASP A 390 -14.51 -1.68 21.38
CA ASP A 390 -15.88 -2.11 21.67
C ASP A 390 -16.23 -3.49 21.12
N HIS A 391 -15.30 -4.17 20.45
CA HIS A 391 -15.44 -5.58 20.08
C HIS A 391 -14.35 -6.39 20.79
N PRO A 392 -14.71 -7.35 21.66
CA PRO A 392 -13.72 -8.22 22.28
C PRO A 392 -12.92 -8.89 21.17
N ARG A 393 -11.61 -9.04 21.41
CA ARG A 393 -10.73 -9.86 20.58
C ARG A 393 -11.38 -11.24 20.44
N GLU A 394 -12.09 -11.48 19.34
CA GLU A 394 -12.55 -12.82 19.03
C GLU A 394 -11.31 -13.65 18.72
N ILE A 395 -11.02 -14.50 19.70
CA ILE A 395 -10.13 -15.63 19.61
C ILE A 395 -10.81 -16.61 18.64
N GLU A 396 -10.80 -16.32 17.34
CA GLU A 396 -11.31 -17.22 16.29
C GLU A 396 -10.21 -17.66 15.32
N ALA A 397 -8.94 -17.60 15.74
CA ALA A 397 -7.89 -18.36 15.08
C ALA A 397 -8.03 -19.89 15.29
N SER A 398 -8.95 -20.34 16.15
CA SER A 398 -9.14 -21.77 16.49
C SER A 398 -10.35 -22.45 15.86
N GLU A 399 -11.32 -21.69 15.32
CA GLU A 399 -12.50 -22.28 14.67
C GLU A 399 -12.37 -22.33 13.14
N PHE A 400 -11.65 -21.38 12.52
CA PHE A 400 -11.31 -21.49 11.11
C PHE A 400 -10.49 -22.75 10.82
N GLY A 401 -9.49 -23.08 11.64
CA GLY A 401 -8.67 -24.29 11.47
C GLY A 401 -9.42 -25.63 11.60
N LYS A 402 -10.64 -25.64 12.17
CA LYS A 402 -11.47 -26.84 12.24
C LYS A 402 -12.35 -27.00 11.00
N LYS A 403 -12.85 -25.89 10.44
CA LYS A 403 -13.68 -25.93 9.23
C LYS A 403 -12.90 -26.33 7.98
N TRP A 404 -11.60 -26.00 7.91
CA TRP A 404 -10.72 -26.45 6.82
C TRP A 404 -10.40 -27.95 6.87
N LYS A 405 -10.43 -28.60 8.04
CA LYS A 405 -10.23 -30.06 8.14
C LYS A 405 -11.46 -30.86 7.69
N GLU A 406 -12.66 -30.34 7.89
CA GLU A 406 -13.88 -31.03 7.46
C GLU A 406 -14.11 -30.98 5.95
N ASP A 407 -13.58 -29.96 5.25
CA ASP A 407 -13.69 -29.86 3.78
C ASP A 407 -12.59 -30.62 3.01
N GLU A 408 -11.45 -30.94 3.63
CA GLU A 408 -10.43 -31.82 3.02
C GLU A 408 -10.81 -33.32 3.09
N ASP A 409 -11.48 -33.75 4.16
CA ASP A 409 -11.92 -35.15 4.31
C ASP A 409 -13.08 -35.52 3.35
N LEU A 410 -13.75 -34.53 2.75
CA LEU A 410 -14.82 -34.73 1.75
C LEU A 410 -14.32 -34.80 0.29
N ARG A 411 -13.01 -34.66 0.04
CA ARG A 411 -12.41 -34.81 -1.30
C ARG A 411 -11.63 -36.11 -1.50
N CYS A 412 -11.70 -37.04 -0.56
CA CYS A 412 -11.11 -38.37 -0.69
C CYS A 412 -12.16 -39.49 -0.62
N TRP A 413 -13.22 -39.42 -1.44
CA TRP A 413 -14.00 -40.60 -1.87
C TRP A 413 -14.49 -40.42 -3.32
#